data_AF-A0A9E5NE94-F1
#
_entry.id   AF-A0A9E5NE94-F1
#
_cell.length_a   1.000
_cell.length_b   1.000
_cell.length_c   1.000
_cell.angle_alpha   90.00
_cell.angle_beta   90.00
_cell.angle_gamma   90.00
#
_symmetry.space_group_name_H-M   'P 1'
#
loop_
_entity.id
_entity.type
_entity.pdbx_description
1 polymer ?
#
loop_
_entity_poly.entity_id
_entity_poly.type
_entity_poly.pdbx_seq_one_letter_code
_entity_poly.pdbx_strand_id
1 'polypeptide(L)'
;MTLEAEMKQLAVTAFEAIGALDLSRVDFRLGADGQPYLLEINTLPGLNPTVSDLCIMARAEGMHYTDLINEILYLAADRYAQERGSWKDRQTRGMDAVHAFPDSVLDAWATVPVGGA
;
A
#
# COMPACT_ATOMS: atom_id res chain seq x y z
N MET A 1 9.17 -9.21 -24.63
CA MET A 1 9.05 -8.67 -23.27
C MET A 1 9.95 -9.52 -22.37
N THR A 2 10.63 -8.96 -21.37
CA THR A 2 11.43 -9.77 -20.44
C THR A 2 10.50 -10.46 -19.43
N LEU A 3 10.92 -11.60 -18.86
CA LEU A 3 10.15 -12.29 -17.82
C LEU A 3 9.85 -11.37 -16.63
N GLU A 4 10.81 -10.52 -16.26
CA GLU A 4 10.62 -9.52 -15.20
C GLU A 4 9.47 -8.55 -15.52
N ALA A 5 9.44 -8.00 -16.73
CA ALA A 5 8.38 -7.08 -17.15
C ALA A 5 7.01 -7.77 -17.21
N GLU A 6 6.98 -9.04 -17.63
CA GLU A 6 5.77 -9.86 -17.61
C GLU A 6 5.27 -10.11 -16.17
N MET A 7 6.16 -10.49 -15.25
CA MET A 7 5.80 -10.71 -13.84
C MET A 7 5.30 -9.42 -13.17
N LYS A 8 5.93 -8.27 -13.45
CA LYS A 8 5.45 -6.96 -12.97
C LYS A 8 4.03 -6.66 -13.46
N GLN A 9 3.76 -6.89 -14.74
CA GLN A 9 2.42 -6.68 -15.30
C GLN A 9 1.39 -7.64 -14.69
N LEU A 10 1.75 -8.91 -14.52
CA LEU A 10 0.87 -9.91 -13.89
C LEU A 10 0.57 -9.56 -12.42
N ALA A 11 1.55 -9.07 -11.67
CA ALA A 11 1.36 -8.64 -10.28
C ALA A 11 0.35 -7.49 -10.18
N VAL A 12 0.49 -6.46 -11.02
CA VAL A 12 -0.47 -5.34 -11.09
C VAL A 12 -1.85 -5.84 -11.48
N THR A 13 -1.94 -6.68 -12.51
CA THR A 13 -3.21 -7.23 -12.98
C THR A 13 -3.91 -8.05 -11.89
N ALA A 14 -3.16 -8.86 -11.13
CA ALA A 14 -3.68 -9.66 -10.03
C ALA A 14 -4.20 -8.78 -8.88
N PHE A 15 -3.46 -7.73 -8.51
CA PHE A 15 -3.86 -6.75 -7.50
C PHE A 15 -5.20 -6.07 -7.87
N GLU A 16 -5.30 -5.58 -9.11
CA GLU A 16 -6.50 -4.92 -9.62
C GLU A 16 -7.70 -5.87 -9.71
N ALA A 17 -7.47 -7.13 -10.13
CA ALA A 17 -8.53 -8.12 -10.33
C ALA A 17 -9.32 -8.44 -9.06
N ILE A 18 -8.70 -8.30 -7.87
CA ILE A 18 -9.37 -8.54 -6.59
C ILE A 18 -9.85 -7.24 -5.92
N GLY A 19 -9.64 -6.08 -6.55
CA GLY A 19 -9.92 -4.78 -5.94
C GLY A 19 -9.10 -4.55 -4.67
N ALA A 20 -7.85 -5.04 -4.64
CA ALA A 20 -6.96 -4.81 -3.51
C ALA A 20 -6.69 -3.31 -3.34
N LEU A 21 -6.40 -2.94 -2.09
CA LEU A 21 -6.21 -1.55 -1.69
C LEU A 21 -4.84 -1.41 -1.07
N ASP A 22 -4.20 -0.28 -1.34
CA ASP A 22 -2.98 0.23 -0.71
C ASP A 22 -1.72 -0.62 -0.97
N LEU A 23 -1.75 -1.94 -0.73
CA LEU A 23 -0.62 -2.84 -0.97
C LEU A 23 -1.04 -4.31 -1.11
N SER A 24 -0.23 -5.11 -1.79
CA SER A 24 -0.26 -6.57 -1.70
C SER A 24 1.11 -7.16 -2.03
N ARG A 25 1.35 -8.41 -1.63
CA ARG A 25 2.40 -9.25 -2.21
C ARG A 25 1.75 -10.27 -3.14
N VAL A 26 2.29 -10.42 -4.34
CA VAL A 26 1.81 -11.39 -5.33
C VAL A 26 2.88 -12.44 -5.52
N ASP A 27 2.57 -13.69 -5.16
CA ASP A 27 3.51 -14.78 -5.18
C ASP A 27 3.30 -15.64 -6.43
N PHE A 28 4.38 -15.86 -7.17
CA PHE A 28 4.39 -16.66 -8.40
C PHE A 28 5.25 -17.91 -8.25
N ARG A 29 4.91 -18.96 -9.00
CA ARG A 29 5.77 -20.11 -9.27
C ARG A 29 6.06 -20.18 -10.75
N LEU A 30 7.33 -20.30 -11.13
CA LEU A 30 7.68 -20.61 -12.51
C LEU A 30 7.45 -22.09 -12.79
N GLY A 31 6.73 -22.40 -13.87
CA GLY A 31 6.57 -23.75 -14.37
C GLY A 31 7.82 -24.25 -15.08
N ALA A 32 7.83 -25.55 -15.43
CA ALA A 32 8.91 -26.16 -16.21
C ALA A 32 8.99 -25.61 -17.66
N ASP A 33 7.90 -24.99 -18.13
CA ASP A 33 7.78 -24.23 -19.36
C ASP A 33 8.35 -22.80 -19.26
N GLY A 34 8.85 -22.40 -18.09
CA GLY A 34 9.35 -21.06 -17.82
C GLY A 34 8.26 -20.00 -17.64
N GLN A 35 6.98 -20.40 -17.60
CA GLN A 35 5.85 -19.47 -17.45
C GLN A 35 5.56 -19.19 -15.98
N PRO A 36 5.19 -17.94 -15.59
CA PRO A 36 4.77 -17.62 -14.24
C PRO A 36 3.32 -18.03 -13.97
N TYR A 37 3.11 -18.74 -12.87
CA TYR A 37 1.79 -19.14 -12.37
C TYR A 37 1.52 -18.46 -11.03
N LEU A 38 0.42 -17.71 -10.94
CA LEU A 38 -0.03 -17.06 -9.71
C LEU A 38 -0.35 -18.11 -8.64
N LEU A 39 0.26 -18.01 -7.46
CA LEU A 39 -0.02 -18.88 -6.32
C LEU A 39 -1.00 -18.22 -5.34
N GLU A 40 -0.66 -17.03 -4.87
CA GLU A 40 -1.46 -16.28 -3.92
C GLU A 40 -1.31 -14.77 -4.12
N ILE A 41 -2.33 -14.04 -3.67
CA ILE A 41 -2.29 -12.60 -3.47
C ILE A 41 -2.46 -12.38 -1.97
N ASN A 42 -1.40 -11.92 -1.31
CA ASN A 42 -1.42 -11.61 0.10
C ASN A 42 -1.71 -10.11 0.28
N THR A 43 -2.94 -9.78 0.71
CA THR A 43 -3.38 -8.39 0.94
C THR A 43 -2.93 -7.83 2.29
N LEU A 44 -2.30 -8.64 3.15
CA LEU A 44 -1.71 -8.21 4.41
C LEU A 44 -0.37 -8.94 4.65
N PRO A 45 0.64 -8.69 3.80
CA PRO A 45 1.96 -9.28 3.94
C PRO A 45 2.60 -8.82 5.26
N GLY A 46 3.55 -9.62 5.77
CA GLY A 46 4.31 -9.25 6.95
C GLY A 46 5.05 -7.91 6.75
N LEU A 47 5.23 -7.18 7.85
CA LEU A 47 5.95 -5.90 7.90
C LEU A 47 7.13 -5.93 8.89
N ASN A 48 7.67 -7.11 9.19
CA ASN A 48 8.89 -7.16 9.96
C ASN A 48 10.06 -6.59 9.13
N PRO A 49 10.80 -5.58 9.63
CA PRO A 49 11.83 -4.88 8.85
C PRO A 49 13.00 -5.77 8.40
N THR A 50 13.18 -6.92 9.06
CA THR A 50 14.30 -7.84 8.80
C THR A 50 13.88 -9.03 7.97
N VAL A 51 12.72 -9.64 8.25
CA VAL A 51 12.34 -10.96 7.70
C VAL A 51 11.15 -10.95 6.77
N SER A 52 10.41 -9.85 6.64
CA SER A 52 9.25 -9.83 5.75
C SER A 52 9.62 -9.42 4.33
N ASP A 53 9.13 -10.19 3.35
CA ASP A 53 9.51 -10.04 1.94
C ASP A 53 9.18 -8.65 1.40
N LEU A 54 8.04 -8.04 1.77
CA LEU A 54 7.69 -6.69 1.33
C LEU A 54 8.75 -5.66 1.75
N CYS A 55 9.22 -5.73 3.00
CA CYS A 55 10.27 -4.84 3.51
C CYS A 55 11.63 -5.13 2.85
N ILE A 56 11.93 -6.40 2.55
CA ILE A 56 13.16 -6.80 1.86
C ILE A 56 13.16 -6.28 0.42
N MET A 57 12.05 -6.42 -0.30
CA MET A 57 11.87 -5.93 -1.68
C MET A 57 11.95 -4.40 -1.73
N ALA A 58 11.26 -3.69 -0.83
CA ALA A 58 11.33 -2.23 -0.75
C ALA A 58 12.76 -1.74 -0.53
N ARG A 59 13.51 -2.36 0.39
CA ARG A 59 14.92 -2.05 0.64
C ARG A 59 15.80 -2.33 -0.58
N ALA A 60 15.53 -3.39 -1.34
CA ALA A 60 16.28 -3.70 -2.56
C ALA A 60 16.08 -2.61 -3.64
N GLU A 61 14.93 -1.95 -3.64
CA GLU A 61 14.61 -0.79 -4.49
C GLU A 61 15.03 0.55 -3.86
N GLY A 62 15.77 0.53 -2.74
CA GLY A 62 16.27 1.73 -2.07
C GLY A 62 15.27 2.44 -1.15
N MET A 63 14.09 1.89 -0.90
CA MET A 63 13.10 2.46 0.02
C MET A 63 13.41 2.05 1.48
N HIS A 64 13.55 3.03 2.38
CA HIS A 64 13.74 2.72 3.80
C HIS A 64 12.43 2.24 4.43
N TYR A 65 12.55 1.45 5.51
CA TYR A 65 11.40 0.88 6.20
C TYR A 65 10.38 1.94 6.65
N THR A 66 10.86 3.06 7.19
CA THR A 66 10.00 4.17 7.62
C THR A 66 9.21 4.77 6.44
N ASP A 67 9.82 4.86 5.28
CA ASP A 67 9.18 5.41 4.08
C ASP A 67 8.09 4.47 3.58
N LEU A 68 8.37 3.16 3.56
CA LEU A 68 7.37 2.14 3.23
C LEU A 68 6.15 2.22 4.17
N ILE A 69 6.37 2.30 5.49
CA ILE A 69 5.27 2.39 6.46
C ILE A 69 4.47 3.70 6.29
N ASN A 70 5.15 4.81 6.03
CA ASN A 70 4.49 6.09 5.78
C ASN A 70 3.67 6.06 4.48
N GLU A 71 4.18 5.43 3.42
CA GLU A 71 3.45 5.30 2.14
C GLU A 71 2.13 4.52 2.34
N ILE A 72 2.20 3.38 3.04
CA ILE A 72 1.02 2.57 3.37
C ILE A 72 0.00 3.38 4.17
N LEU A 73 0.47 4.15 5.15
CA LEU A 73 -0.36 5.02 5.96
C LEU A 73 -1.03 6.12 5.13
N TYR A 74 -0.29 6.77 4.24
CA TYR A 74 -0.80 7.87 3.43
C TYR A 74 -1.81 7.40 2.37
N LEU A 75 -1.56 6.25 1.72
CA LEU A 75 -2.53 5.62 0.82
C LEU A 75 -3.85 5.33 1.53
N ALA A 76 -3.79 4.72 2.72
CA ALA A 76 -4.97 4.43 3.52
C ALA A 76 -5.70 5.71 3.97
N ALA A 77 -4.97 6.74 4.38
CA ALA A 77 -5.53 8.02 4.81
C ALA A 77 -6.23 8.76 3.66
N ASP A 78 -5.62 8.82 2.48
CA ASP A 78 -6.19 9.45 1.29
C ASP A 78 -7.46 8.73 0.85
N ARG A 79 -7.42 7.39 0.75
CA ARG A 79 -8.60 6.58 0.46
C ARG A 79 -9.75 6.86 1.44
N TYR A 80 -9.44 6.92 2.74
CA TYR A 80 -10.45 7.19 3.76
C TYR A 80 -11.02 8.61 3.69
N ALA A 81 -10.20 9.60 3.31
CA ALA A 81 -10.64 10.97 3.10
C ALA A 81 -11.61 11.06 1.91
N GLN A 82 -11.32 10.35 0.82
CA GLN A 82 -12.16 10.30 -0.39
C GLN A 82 -13.51 9.62 -0.13
N GLU A 83 -13.53 8.49 0.58
CA GLU A 83 -14.76 7.75 0.92
C GLU A 83 -15.75 8.57 1.77
N ARG A 84 -15.24 9.48 2.62
CA ARG A 84 -16.07 10.22 3.58
C ARG A 84 -16.59 11.57 3.09
N GLY A 85 -16.22 12.03 1.89
CA GLY A 85 -16.61 13.35 1.39
C GLY A 85 -16.12 14.51 2.27
N SER A 86 -16.55 15.74 1.94
CA SER A 86 -16.17 16.96 2.66
C SER A 86 -16.48 16.86 4.16
N TRP A 87 -15.55 17.27 5.04
CA TRP A 87 -15.78 17.33 6.48
C TRP A 87 -17.02 18.18 6.86
N LYS A 88 -17.40 19.14 6.00
CA LYS A 88 -18.62 19.96 6.16
C LYS A 88 -19.92 19.15 6.02
N ASP A 89 -19.93 18.09 5.22
CA ASP A 89 -21.14 17.28 4.99
C ASP A 89 -21.45 16.37 6.19
N ARG A 90 -20.50 16.23 7.13
CA ARG A 90 -20.61 15.38 8.32
C ARG A 90 -21.32 16.06 9.50
N GLN A 91 -21.30 17.39 9.61
CA GLN A 91 -22.02 18.09 10.69
C GLN A 91 -23.53 17.87 10.65
N THR A 92 -24.10 17.59 9.47
CA THR A 92 -25.54 17.40 9.29
C THR A 92 -26.06 15.99 9.57
N ARG A 93 -25.18 14.99 9.72
CA ARG A 93 -25.56 13.62 10.07
C ARG A 93 -25.03 13.31 11.46
N GLY A 94 -25.82 13.64 12.48
CA GLY A 94 -25.50 13.38 13.88
C GLY A 94 -25.12 11.92 14.13
N MET A 95 -23.82 11.67 14.21
CA MET A 95 -23.19 10.45 14.70
C MET A 95 -21.82 10.87 15.23
N ASP A 96 -21.66 10.71 16.53
CA ASP A 96 -20.47 11.08 17.28
C ASP A 96 -19.20 10.50 16.66
N ALA A 97 -18.28 11.40 16.33
CA ALA A 97 -16.82 11.24 16.31
C ALA A 97 -16.27 9.80 16.23
N VAL A 98 -16.45 9.11 15.09
CA VAL A 98 -15.61 7.96 14.75
C VAL A 98 -14.31 8.45 14.12
N HIS A 99 -13.34 8.69 15.02
CA HIS A 99 -11.90 8.82 14.80
C HIS A 99 -11.47 9.54 13.51
N ALA A 100 -11.53 10.87 13.52
CA ALA A 100 -10.56 11.64 12.75
C ALA A 100 -9.24 11.63 13.54
N PHE A 101 -8.11 11.40 12.87
CA PHE A 101 -6.82 11.70 13.48
C PHE A 101 -6.83 13.17 13.95
N PRO A 102 -6.30 13.49 15.14
CA PRO A 102 -6.26 14.87 15.62
C PRO A 102 -5.64 15.79 14.57
N ASP A 103 -6.11 17.04 14.47
CA ASP A 103 -5.58 18.01 13.49
C ASP A 103 -4.05 18.16 13.61
N SER A 104 -3.51 18.01 14.82
CA SER A 104 -2.06 18.01 15.06
C SER A 104 -1.29 16.88 14.36
N VAL A 105 -1.93 15.75 14.09
CA VAL A 105 -1.35 14.63 13.35
C VAL A 105 -1.37 14.92 11.85
N LEU A 106 -2.47 15.49 11.34
CA LEU A 106 -2.58 15.89 9.93
C LEU A 106 -1.63 17.05 9.59
N ASP A 107 -1.52 18.03 10.48
CA ASP A 107 -0.60 19.17 10.34
C ASP A 107 0.87 18.73 10.41
N ALA A 108 1.20 17.77 11.27
CA ALA A 108 2.54 17.19 11.31
C ALA A 108 2.88 16.49 9.99
N TRP A 109 1.92 15.77 9.38
CA TRP A 109 2.13 15.06 8.11
C TRP A 109 2.26 15.99 6.91
N ALA A 110 1.56 17.12 6.89
CA ALA A 110 1.74 18.15 5.85
C ALA A 110 3.14 18.79 5.87
N THR A 111 3.90 18.59 6.96
CA THR A 111 5.26 19.10 7.14
C THR A 111 6.36 18.04 7.01
N VAL A 112 6.01 16.76 6.83
CA VAL A 112 7.01 15.71 6.53
C VAL A 112 7.46 15.91 5.09
N PRO A 113 8.76 16.19 4.82
CA PRO A 113 9.25 16.33 3.46
C PRO A 113 9.06 15.01 2.73
N VAL A 114 8.36 15.04 1.60
CA VAL A 114 8.31 13.92 0.66
C VAL A 114 9.68 13.83 -0.03
N GLY A 115 10.61 13.10 0.60
CA GLY A 115 11.89 12.70 0.02
C GLY A 115 13.14 13.27 0.68
N GLY A 116 14.10 12.38 0.98
CA GLY A 116 15.51 12.73 1.09
C GLY A 116 16.37 11.82 1.98
N ALA A 117 16.70 10.61 1.51
CA ALA A 117 18.04 10.01 1.55
C ALA A 117 18.08 8.77 0.65
#